data_AF-A0A2A8HWZ2-F1
#
_entry.id   AF-A0A2A8HWZ2-F1
#
_cell.length_a   1.000
_cell.length_b   1.000
_cell.length_c   1.000
_cell.angle_alpha   90.00
_cell.angle_beta   90.00
_cell.angle_gamma   90.00
#
_symmetry.space_group_name_H-M   'P 1'
#
loop_
_entity.id
_entity.type
_entity.pdbx_description
1 polymer ?
#
loop_
_entity_poly.entity_id
_entity_poly.type
_entity_poly.pdbx_seq_one_letter_code
_entity_poly.pdbx_strand_id
1 'polypeptide(L)' 'MTDRRYRHRWLLLLPFLWQVGAVPLVNDIAWRPFSLPFPMVWQMLGILFTTAIIAVVFALDEKAERGDSGADGPTP' A
#
# COMPACT_ATOMS: atom_id res chain seq x y z
N MET A 1 13.97 -12.28 18.64
CA MET A 1 12.61 -11.77 18.92
C MET A 1 12.52 -10.39 18.28
N THR A 2 12.10 -10.23 17.03
CA THR A 2 10.73 -9.78 16.69
C THR A 2 10.64 -9.69 15.15
N ASP A 3 10.49 -10.79 14.41
CA ASP A 3 10.60 -10.73 12.93
C ASP A 3 9.25 -10.80 12.21
N ARG A 4 8.21 -11.34 12.85
CA ARG A 4 6.92 -11.58 12.17
C ARG A 4 6.04 -10.33 12.05
N ARG A 5 6.25 -9.31 12.89
CA ARG A 5 5.42 -8.09 12.96
C ARG A 5 5.83 -6.97 11.99
N TYR A 6 7.05 -6.97 11.46
CA TYR A 6 7.55 -5.87 10.62
C TYR A 6 7.31 -6.06 9.11
N ARG A 7 7.04 -7.28 8.63
CA ARG A 7 6.82 -7.55 7.19
C ARG A 7 5.60 -6.81 6.64
N HIS A 8 4.54 -6.64 7.43
CA HIS A 8 3.35 -5.90 7.01
C HIS A 8 3.61 -4.40 6.78
N ARG A 9 4.61 -3.81 7.47
CA ARG A 9 4.97 -2.39 7.32
C ARG A 9 5.64 -2.06 5.99
N TRP A 10 6.21 -3.05 5.31
CA TRP A 10 6.80 -2.87 3.97
C TRP A 10 5.77 -2.55 2.89
N LEU A 11 4.51 -2.99 3.07
CA LEU A 11 3.42 -2.65 2.14
C LEU A 11 3.18 -1.13 2.10
N LEU A 12 3.47 -0.41 3.19
CA LEU A 12 3.34 1.04 3.25
C LEU A 12 4.44 1.78 2.47
N LEU A 13 5.57 1.14 2.16
CA LEU A 13 6.63 1.74 1.33
C LEU A 13 6.28 1.68 -0.16
N LEU A 14 5.40 0.75 -0.54
CA LEU A 14 5.00 0.49 -1.91
C LEU A 14 4.38 1.73 -2.63
N PRO A 15 3.52 2.55 -2.01
CA PRO A 15 3.08 3.82 -2.61
C PRO A 15 4.22 4.82 -2.79
N PHE A 16 5.22 4.84 -1.89
CA PHE A 16 6.38 5.73 -2.04
C PHE A 16 7.32 5.27 -3.15
N LEU A 17 7.58 3.96 -3.28
CA LEU A 17 8.35 3.43 -4.41
C LEU A 17 7.66 3.71 -5.75
N TRP A 18 6.34 3.55 -5.79
CA TRP A 18 5.53 3.90 -6.96
C TRP A 18 5.67 5.39 -7.31
N GLN A 19 5.55 6.29 -6.32
CA GLN A 19 5.69 7.73 -6.55
C GLN A 19 7.11 8.09 -7.00
N VAL A 20 8.12 7.73 -6.22
CA VAL A 20 9.52 8.15 -6.46
C VAL A 20 10.11 7.50 -7.72
N GLY A 21 9.85 6.20 -7.92
CA GLY A 21 10.40 5.45 -9.06
C GLY A 21 9.75 5.82 -10.39
N ALA A 22 8.47 6.20 -10.39
CA ALA A 22 7.77 6.56 -11.62
C ALA A 22 7.89 8.04 -12.00
N VAL A 23 8.35 8.92 -11.10
CA VAL A 23 8.56 10.36 -11.39
C VAL A 23 9.25 10.63 -12.74
N PRO A 24 10.43 10.05 -13.06
CA PRO A 24 11.08 10.32 -14.35
C PRO A 24 10.22 9.87 -15.54
N LEU A 25 9.54 8.72 -15.42
CA LEU A 25 8.69 8.18 -16.48
C LEU A 25 7.46 9.05 -16.73
N VAL A 26 6.80 9.48 -15.65
CA VAL A 26 5.55 10.25 -15.68
C VAL A 26 5.80 11.68 -16.16
N ASN A 27 6.97 12.23 -15.87
CA ASN A 27 7.32 13.59 -16.29
C ASN A 27 7.70 13.68 -17.78
N ASP A 28 8.28 12.61 -18.35
CA ASP A 28 8.64 12.56 -19.77
C ASP A 28 7.48 12.19 -20.70
N ILE A 29 6.36 11.70 -20.16
CA ILE A 29 5.17 11.37 -20.94
C ILE A 29 4.45 12.67 -21.36
N ALA A 30 4.59 13.04 -22.64
CA ALA A 30 3.90 14.17 -23.26
C ALA A 30 2.37 13.98 -23.45
N TRP A 31 1.80 12.89 -22.93
CA TRP A 31 0.38 12.59 -23.03
C TRP A 31 -0.44 13.54 -22.15
N ARG A 32 -1.51 14.15 -22.70
CA ARG A 32 -2.32 15.15 -21.98
C ARG A 32 -3.81 14.79 -22.02
N PRO A 33 -4.28 13.85 -21.19
CA PRO A 33 -5.70 13.51 -21.11
C PRO A 33 -6.50 14.74 -20.66
N PHE A 34 -7.57 15.08 -21.37
CA PHE A 34 -8.41 16.26 -21.09
C PHE A 34 -7.62 17.59 -21.00
N SER A 35 -6.50 17.72 -21.73
CA SER A 35 -5.54 18.83 -21.65
C SER A 35 -4.77 18.98 -20.33
N LEU A 36 -4.98 18.07 -19.38
CA LEU A 36 -4.29 18.07 -18.09
C LEU A 36 -2.91 17.41 -18.19
N PRO A 37 -1.92 17.88 -17.42
CA PRO A 37 -0.61 17.23 -17.34
C PRO A 37 -0.76 15.77 -16.85
N PHE A 38 -0.10 14.82 -17.52
CA PHE A 38 -0.05 13.41 -17.08
C PHE A 38 0.32 13.23 -15.60
N PRO A 39 1.24 14.01 -15.01
CA PRO A 39 1.52 13.94 -13.58
C PRO A 39 0.29 14.13 -12.67
N MET A 40 -0.69 14.95 -13.05
CA MET A 40 -1.89 15.15 -12.22
C MET A 40 -2.77 13.91 -12.17
N VAL A 41 -2.99 13.27 -13.33
CA VAL A 41 -3.76 12.01 -13.39
C VAL A 41 -3.02 10.91 -12.65
N TRP A 42 -1.70 10.85 -12.82
CA TRP A 42 -0.84 9.92 -12.10
C TRP A 42 -0.95 10.09 -10.59
N GLN A 43 -1.00 11.33 -10.11
CA GLN A 43 -1.12 11.62 -8.69
C GLN A 43 -2.49 11.18 -8.13
N MET A 44 -3.58 11.38 -8.88
CA MET A 44 -4.90 10.85 -8.52
C MET A 44 -4.91 9.32 -8.45
N LEU A 45 -4.29 8.64 -9.43
CA LEU A 45 -4.13 7.19 -9.40
C LEU A 45 -3.30 6.73 -8.19
N GLY A 46 -2.26 7.49 -7.85
CA GLY A 46 -1.44 7.26 -6.66
C GLY A 46 -2.25 7.30 -5.36
N ILE A 47 -3.23 8.20 -5.25
CA ILE A 47 -4.14 8.24 -4.08
C ILE A 47 -4.98 6.97 -4.03
N LEU A 48 -5.63 6.59 -5.14
CA LEU A 48 -6.44 5.37 -5.21
C LEU A 48 -5.62 4.12 -4.87
N PHE A 49 -4.40 4.04 -5.40
CA PHE A 49 -3.46 2.97 -5.16
C PHE A 49 -3.06 2.88 -3.68
N THR A 50 -2.73 4.02 -3.06
CA THR A 50 -2.39 4.08 -1.64
C THR A 50 -3.55 3.63 -0.77
N THR A 51 -4.76 4.11 -1.06
CA THR A 51 -5.98 3.72 -0.34
C THR A 51 -6.23 2.21 -0.45
N ALA A 52 -6.07 1.63 -1.63
CA ALA A 52 -6.23 0.19 -1.83
C ALA A 52 -5.20 -0.62 -1.04
N ILE A 53 -3.94 -0.18 -1.02
CA ILE A 53 -2.88 -0.83 -0.22
C ILE A 53 -3.22 -0.79 1.27
N ILE A 54 -3.64 0.36 1.78
CA ILE A 54 -4.02 0.51 3.18
C ILE A 54 -5.16 -0.45 3.51
N ALA A 55 -6.20 -0.51 2.66
CA ALA A 55 -7.32 -1.43 2.85
C ALA A 55 -6.87 -2.91 2.87
N VAL A 56 -5.96 -3.30 1.98
CA VAL A 56 -5.38 -4.66 1.95
C VAL A 56 -4.58 -4.95 3.22
N VAL A 57 -3.78 -3.99 3.70
CA VAL A 57 -3.02 -4.13 4.95
C VAL A 57 -3.97 -4.36 6.13
N PHE A 58 -5.02 -3.56 6.26
CA PHE A 58 -6.02 -3.74 7.32
C PHE A 58 -6.73 -5.09 7.25
N ALA A 59 -7.11 -5.54 6.05
CA ALA A 59 -7.75 -6.84 5.86
C ALA A 59 -6.81 -8.02 6.19
N LEU A 60 -5.50 -7.88 5.97
CA LEU A 60 -4.50 -8.87 6.37
C LEU A 60 -4.26 -8.87 7.87
N ASP A 61 -4.24 -7.69 8.50
CA ASP A 61 -4.05 -7.54 9.94
C ASP A 61 -5.22 -8.17 10.72
N GLU A 62 -6.47 -7.90 10.32
CA GLU A 62 -7.66 -8.52 10.94
C GLU A 62 -7.63 -10.05 10.84
N LYS A 63 -7.17 -10.59 9.72
CA LYS A 63 -7.02 -12.05 9.54
C LYS A 63 -5.93 -12.63 10.42
N ALA A 64 -4.84 -11.90 10.64
CA ALA A 64 -3.74 -12.34 11.50
C ALA A 64 -4.17 -12.37 12.98
N GLU A 65 -4.91 -11.35 13.45
CA GLU A 65 -5.42 -11.29 14.82
C GLU A 65 -6.45 -12.40 15.11
N ARG A 66 -7.36 -12.69 14.17
CA ARG A 66 -8.34 -13.79 14.33
C ARG A 66 -7.68 -15.17 14.43
N GLY A 67 -6.51 -15.37 13.83
CA GLY A 67 -5.78 -16.64 13.87
C GLY A 67 -5.04 -16.89 15.18
N ASP A 68 -4.68 -15.83 15.91
CA ASP A 68 -3.92 -15.91 17.17
C ASP A 68 -4.83 -16.17 18.38
N SER A 69 -6.05 -15.62 18.38
CA SER A 69 -7.05 -15.80 19.46
C SER A 69 -7.60 -17.22 19.62
N GLY A 70 -7.30 -18.14 18.70
CA GLY A 70 -7.73 -19.54 18.76
C GLY A 70 -6.78 -20.48 19.52
N ALA A 71 -5.61 -19.99 19.95
CA ALA A 71 -4.55 -20.83 20.52
C ALA A 71 -4.38 -20.74 22.04
N ASP A 72 -5.14 -19.88 22.73
CA ASP A 72 -4.98 -19.65 24.17
C ASP A 72 -6.32 -19.88 24.91
N GLY A 73 -6.78 -21.14 24.88
CA GLY A 73 -7.82 -21.60 25.81
C GLY A 73 -7.19 -21.84 27.20
N PRO A 74 -7.88 -21.49 28.30
CA PRO A 74 -7.30 -21.53 29.64
C PRO A 74 -6.78 -22.93 29.98
N THR A 75 -5.49 -23.04 30.31
CA THR A 75 -4.93 -24.23 30.94
C THR A 75 -5.60 -24.44 32.31
N PRO A 76 -6.05 -25.67 32.63
CA PRO A 76 -6.87 -25.98 33.80
C PRO A 76 -6.20 -25.68 35.14
#